data_AF-A0AAW7U9A6-F1
#
_entry.id   AF-A0AAW7U9A6-F1
#
_cell.length_a   1.000
_cell.length_b   1.000
_cell.length_c   1.000
_cell.angle_alpha   90.00
_cell.angle_beta   90.00
_cell.angle_gamma   90.00
#
_symmetry.space_group_name_H-M   'P 1'
#
loop_
_entity.id
_entity.type
_entity.pdbx_description
1 polymer ?
#
loop_
_entity_poly.entity_id
_entity_poly.type
_entity_poly.pdbx_seq_one_letter_code
_entity_poly.pdbx_strand_id
1 'polypeptide(L)'
;MNTALSSMELANLGLSMLPRTKQGVEYHAKKGNWPFEEMAGKGRGGKLKKYLINGLPVEIQTAIKQKQAAELLASAQPAQLPSVVKKANTPARRKLEQLGLPINEYADDLTDKQRDCAHARMAIVAEVLKMHEVAGLKITEAVVYVAQQIEQGLLPEPLAGFVSVANARANSKRGISVRTLKEWVSLYRGAASPTERLAALAPNKTKKTRSLHEIAWLEDWLAVWMPARVSAKWNMCKASCRK
;
A
#
# COMPACT_ATOMS: atom_id res chain seq x y z
N MET A 1 31.85 -10.39 13.00
CA MET A 1 32.27 -10.61 11.60
C MET A 1 33.38 -11.65 11.61
N ASN A 2 33.33 -12.67 10.76
CA ASN A 2 34.39 -13.69 10.70
C ASN A 2 35.70 -13.02 10.27
N THR A 3 36.75 -13.14 11.08
CA THR A 3 38.06 -12.51 10.86
C THR A 3 38.96 -13.35 9.95
N ALA A 4 38.61 -14.61 9.73
CA ALA A 4 39.34 -15.58 8.90
C ALA A 4 38.37 -16.42 8.06
N LEU A 5 38.76 -16.75 6.83
CA LEU A 5 37.99 -17.57 5.89
C LEU A 5 38.83 -18.76 5.40
N SER A 6 38.21 -19.92 5.28
CA SER A 6 38.84 -21.12 4.70
C SER A 6 38.98 -21.02 3.18
N SER A 7 39.85 -21.85 2.60
CA SER A 7 40.02 -21.94 1.13
C SER A 7 38.71 -22.30 0.41
N MET A 8 37.84 -23.08 1.05
CA MET A 8 36.53 -23.45 0.49
C MET A 8 35.53 -22.28 0.55
N GLU A 9 35.49 -21.53 1.65
CA GLU A 9 34.62 -20.35 1.78
C GLU A 9 35.03 -19.27 0.77
N LEU A 10 36.33 -19.03 0.59
CA LEU A 10 36.84 -18.09 -0.43
C LEU A 10 36.46 -18.51 -1.86
N ALA A 11 36.48 -19.81 -2.16
CA ALA A 11 36.04 -20.33 -3.46
C ALA A 11 34.52 -20.15 -3.66
N ASN A 12 33.73 -20.38 -2.62
CA ASN A 12 32.26 -20.26 -2.66
C ASN A 12 31.78 -18.80 -2.81
N LEU A 13 32.57 -17.81 -2.37
CA LEU A 13 32.27 -16.38 -2.61
C LEU A 13 32.26 -16.01 -4.10
N GLY A 14 32.84 -16.86 -4.97
CA GLY A 14 32.77 -16.71 -6.42
C GLY A 14 33.37 -15.39 -6.93
N LEU A 15 34.39 -14.88 -6.26
CA LEU A 15 35.07 -13.64 -6.62
C LEU A 15 35.73 -13.79 -7.99
N SER A 16 35.57 -12.83 -8.90
CA SER A 16 36.11 -12.89 -10.27
C SER A 16 37.63 -13.03 -10.33
N MET A 17 38.31 -12.51 -9.31
CA MET A 17 39.78 -12.50 -9.19
C MET A 17 40.34 -13.80 -8.60
N LEU A 18 39.48 -14.71 -8.13
CA LEU A 18 39.90 -15.98 -7.53
C LEU A 18 39.30 -17.19 -8.26
N PRO A 19 40.06 -18.29 -8.33
CA PRO A 19 39.52 -19.54 -8.85
C PRO A 19 38.38 -20.06 -7.95
N ARG A 20 37.36 -20.65 -8.58
CA ARG A 20 36.17 -21.20 -7.89
C ARG A 20 36.40 -22.58 -7.27
N THR A 21 37.64 -23.05 -7.22
CA THR A 21 38.01 -24.36 -6.68
C THR A 21 38.92 -24.19 -5.47
N LYS A 22 38.70 -24.99 -4.43
CA LYS A 22 39.54 -25.00 -3.22
C LYS A 22 41.04 -25.11 -3.54
N GLN A 23 41.39 -26.03 -4.44
CA GLN A 23 42.78 -26.27 -4.85
C GLN A 23 43.39 -25.05 -5.55
N GLY A 24 42.62 -24.36 -6.41
CA GLY A 24 43.07 -23.14 -7.07
C GLY A 24 43.32 -22.01 -6.07
N VAL A 25 42.44 -21.86 -5.07
CA VAL A 25 42.61 -20.85 -4.02
C VAL A 25 43.87 -21.13 -3.20
N GLU A 26 44.13 -22.39 -2.86
CA GLU A 26 45.36 -22.79 -2.15
C GLU A 26 46.63 -22.56 -2.98
N TYR A 27 46.57 -22.77 -4.30
CA TYR A 27 47.68 -22.47 -5.20
C TYR A 27 47.97 -20.95 -5.24
N HIS A 28 46.94 -20.12 -5.37
CA HIS A 28 47.07 -18.66 -5.32
C HIS A 28 47.58 -18.17 -3.97
N ALA A 29 47.09 -18.76 -2.87
CA ALA A 29 47.53 -18.42 -1.53
C ALA A 29 49.01 -18.76 -1.31
N LYS A 30 49.48 -19.90 -1.84
CA LYS A 30 50.91 -20.27 -1.82
C LYS A 30 51.75 -19.31 -2.66
N LYS A 31 51.29 -18.98 -3.88
CA LYS A 31 51.99 -18.05 -4.78
C LYS A 31 52.07 -16.63 -4.23
N GLY A 32 51.03 -16.19 -3.53
CA GLY A 32 50.93 -14.88 -2.89
C GLY A 32 51.41 -14.84 -1.44
N ASN A 33 51.93 -15.95 -0.90
CA ASN A 33 52.37 -16.11 0.48
C ASN A 33 51.38 -15.56 1.53
N TRP A 34 50.10 -15.93 1.42
CA TRP A 34 49.07 -15.40 2.31
C TRP A 34 49.21 -15.97 3.73
N PRO A 35 49.05 -15.13 4.77
CA PRO A 35 49.09 -15.60 6.15
C PRO A 35 47.88 -16.49 6.43
N PHE A 36 48.16 -17.66 7.02
CA PHE A 36 47.13 -18.64 7.38
C PHE A 36 47.31 -19.13 8.81
N GLU A 37 46.20 -19.45 9.45
CA GLU A 37 46.12 -20.14 10.73
C GLU A 37 45.63 -21.58 10.50
N GLU A 38 46.31 -22.54 11.12
CA GLU A 38 45.86 -23.94 11.12
C GLU A 38 44.91 -24.17 12.29
N MET A 39 43.67 -24.55 11.99
CA MET A 39 42.68 -24.93 13.00
C MET A 39 42.32 -26.42 12.88
N ALA A 40 41.92 -27.03 13.99
CA ALA A 40 41.34 -28.36 13.97
C ALA A 40 40.05 -28.37 13.12
N GLY A 41 39.92 -29.33 12.20
CA GLY A 41 38.80 -29.39 11.26
C GLY A 41 38.47 -30.81 10.80
N LYS A 42 37.26 -31.01 10.27
CA LYS A 42 36.70 -32.33 9.89
C LYS A 42 37.28 -32.96 8.60
N GLY A 43 38.44 -32.49 8.12
CA GLY A 43 39.06 -32.96 6.86
C GLY A 43 40.04 -34.12 7.03
N ARG A 44 40.49 -34.71 5.90
CA ARG A 44 41.55 -35.73 5.88
C ARG A 44 42.84 -35.11 6.44
N GLY A 45 43.25 -35.52 7.64
CA GLY A 45 44.39 -34.95 8.37
C GLY A 45 44.04 -33.96 9.48
N GLY A 46 42.76 -33.76 9.80
CA GLY A 46 42.33 -33.06 11.02
C GLY A 46 42.61 -31.56 11.10
N LYS A 47 43.21 -30.97 10.05
CA LYS A 47 43.64 -29.57 10.01
C LYS A 47 43.01 -28.81 8.84
N LEU A 48 42.57 -27.59 9.07
CA LEU A 48 42.01 -26.67 8.09
C LEU A 48 42.76 -25.35 8.13
N LYS A 49 43.23 -24.89 6.96
CA LYS A 49 43.87 -23.58 6.82
C LYS A 49 42.80 -22.51 6.67
N LYS A 50 42.84 -21.51 7.55
CA LYS A 50 42.04 -20.28 7.45
C LYS A 50 42.94 -19.11 7.15
N TYR A 51 42.55 -18.29 6.18
CA TYR A 51 43.27 -17.09 5.78
C TYR A 51 42.65 -15.89 6.46
N LEU A 52 43.48 -15.07 7.11
CA LEU A 52 43.01 -13.85 7.78
C LEU A 52 42.61 -12.82 6.73
N ILE A 53 41.42 -12.22 6.87
CA ILE A 53 40.91 -11.27 5.87
C ILE A 53 41.85 -10.06 5.75
N ASN A 54 42.41 -9.58 6.87
CA ASN A 54 43.34 -8.45 6.88
C ASN A 54 44.69 -8.75 6.20
N GLY A 55 45.05 -10.03 6.07
CA GLY A 55 46.30 -10.47 5.46
C GLY A 55 46.19 -10.82 3.97
N LEU A 56 44.98 -10.75 3.40
CA LEU A 56 44.75 -10.96 1.97
C LEU A 56 45.15 -9.70 1.17
N PRO A 57 45.48 -9.83 -0.13
CA PRO A 57 45.63 -8.70 -1.02
C PRO A 57 44.42 -7.74 -0.97
N VAL A 58 44.68 -6.43 -1.02
CA VAL A 58 43.67 -5.37 -0.87
C VAL A 58 42.50 -5.54 -1.86
N GLU A 59 42.78 -5.97 -3.08
CA GLU A 59 41.79 -6.26 -4.12
C GLU A 59 40.81 -7.37 -3.72
N ILE A 60 41.27 -8.39 -2.99
CA ILE A 60 40.45 -9.49 -2.52
C ILE A 60 39.64 -9.03 -1.29
N GLN A 61 40.23 -8.22 -0.42
CA GLN A 61 39.53 -7.67 0.74
C GLN A 61 38.32 -6.81 0.34
N THR A 62 38.50 -5.92 -0.64
CA THR A 62 37.42 -5.05 -1.12
C THR A 62 36.29 -5.86 -1.74
N ALA A 63 36.62 -6.88 -2.54
CA ALA A 63 35.65 -7.76 -3.16
C ALA A 63 34.84 -8.58 -2.12
N ILE A 64 35.50 -9.06 -1.06
CA ILE A 64 34.82 -9.75 0.07
C ILE A 64 33.84 -8.79 0.76
N LYS A 65 34.28 -7.57 1.10
CA LYS A 65 33.44 -6.56 1.77
C LYS A 65 32.23 -6.16 0.91
N GLN A 66 32.42 -5.98 -0.39
CA GLN A 66 31.34 -5.65 -1.32
C GLN A 66 30.27 -6.74 -1.39
N LYS A 67 30.67 -8.01 -1.46
CA LYS A 67 29.74 -9.15 -1.45
C LYS A 67 28.94 -9.23 -0.15
N GLN A 68 29.61 -9.07 0.99
CA GLN A 68 28.95 -9.07 2.29
C GLN A 68 27.96 -7.90 2.44
N ALA A 69 28.33 -6.70 1.98
CA ALA A 69 27.43 -5.55 1.98
C ALA A 69 26.20 -5.76 1.09
N ALA A 70 26.39 -6.33 -0.11
CA ALA A 70 25.30 -6.65 -1.01
C ALA A 70 24.34 -7.70 -0.44
N GLU A 71 24.87 -8.71 0.26
CA GLU A 71 24.06 -9.73 0.94
C GLU A 71 23.24 -9.14 2.10
N LEU A 72 23.83 -8.24 2.89
CA LEU A 72 23.10 -7.52 3.94
C LEU A 72 21.98 -6.66 3.35
N LEU A 73 22.24 -5.94 2.25
CA LEU A 73 21.23 -5.13 1.57
C LEU A 73 20.10 -5.98 0.97
N ALA A 74 20.41 -7.15 0.41
CA ALA A 74 19.41 -8.08 -0.10
C ALA A 74 18.55 -8.68 1.02
N SER A 75 19.15 -9.01 2.16
CA SER A 75 18.43 -9.54 3.33
C SER A 75 17.57 -8.49 4.04
N ALA A 76 17.96 -7.21 3.93
CA ALA A 76 17.23 -6.07 4.50
C ALA A 76 16.16 -5.50 3.56
N GLN A 77 15.99 -6.06 2.35
CA GLN A 77 14.97 -5.58 1.42
C GLN A 77 13.59 -5.96 1.98
N PRO A 78 12.71 -4.98 2.29
CA PRO A 78 11.38 -5.29 2.78
C PRO A 78 10.67 -6.10 1.70
N ALA A 79 10.08 -7.23 2.10
CA ALA A 79 9.31 -8.10 1.22
C ALA A 79 8.40 -7.24 0.34
N GLN A 80 8.55 -7.34 -0.98
CA GLN A 80 7.71 -6.60 -1.91
C GLN A 80 6.26 -6.97 -1.62
N LEU A 81 5.48 -6.02 -1.09
CA LEU A 81 4.07 -6.20 -0.87
C LEU A 81 3.43 -6.59 -2.22
N PRO A 82 2.61 -7.66 -2.25
CA PRO A 82 2.00 -8.09 -3.50
C PRO A 82 1.23 -6.92 -4.09
N SER A 83 1.48 -6.64 -5.37
CA SER A 83 0.77 -5.60 -6.13
C SER A 83 -0.73 -5.76 -5.88
N VAL A 84 -1.39 -4.67 -5.48
CA VAL A 84 -2.83 -4.63 -5.18
C VAL A 84 -3.61 -4.98 -6.45
N VAL A 85 -3.78 -6.28 -6.69
CA VAL A 85 -4.77 -6.77 -7.65
C VAL A 85 -6.09 -6.66 -6.93
N LYS A 86 -6.90 -5.67 -7.34
CA LYS A 86 -8.30 -5.55 -6.93
C LYS A 86 -9.01 -6.86 -7.25
N LYS A 87 -9.20 -7.71 -6.25
CA LYS A 87 -9.96 -8.95 -6.37
C LYS A 87 -10.89 -9.02 -5.18
N ALA A 88 -12.18 -8.97 -5.49
CA ALA A 88 -13.31 -9.11 -4.59
C ALA A 88 -13.35 -10.45 -3.82
N ASN A 89 -12.31 -11.28 -3.87
CA ASN A 89 -12.30 -12.59 -3.22
C ASN A 89 -10.88 -13.03 -2.87
N THR A 90 -10.31 -12.46 -1.81
CA THR A 90 -9.02 -12.89 -1.25
C THR A 90 -9.18 -14.19 -0.45
N PRO A 91 -8.13 -15.01 -0.30
CA PRO A 91 -8.16 -16.21 0.55
C PRO A 91 -8.51 -15.87 2.01
N ALA A 92 -8.22 -14.65 2.47
CA ALA A 92 -8.64 -14.13 3.76
C ALA A 92 -10.16 -13.99 3.89
N ARG A 93 -10.86 -13.54 2.83
CA ARG A 93 -12.33 -13.43 2.79
C ARG A 93 -13.00 -14.79 2.92
N ARG A 94 -12.51 -15.80 2.18
CA ARG A 94 -13.00 -17.19 2.28
C ARG A 94 -12.80 -17.78 3.67
N LYS A 95 -11.68 -17.48 4.32
CA LYS A 95 -11.40 -17.92 5.69
C LYS A 95 -12.33 -17.25 6.70
N LEU A 96 -12.66 -15.97 6.50
CA LEU A 96 -13.60 -15.24 7.35
C LEU A 96 -15.04 -15.78 7.20
N GLU A 97 -15.44 -16.09 5.96
CA GLU A 97 -16.72 -16.72 5.62
C GLU A 97 -16.84 -18.12 6.24
N GLN A 98 -15.79 -18.93 6.14
CA GLN A 98 -15.72 -20.28 6.72
C GLN A 98 -15.80 -20.27 8.25
N LEU A 99 -15.41 -19.17 8.89
CA LEU A 99 -15.46 -18.98 10.34
C LEU A 99 -16.77 -18.33 10.82
N GLY A 100 -17.73 -18.05 9.92
CA GLY A 100 -19.01 -17.43 10.27
C GLY A 100 -18.91 -16.01 10.81
N LEU A 101 -17.78 -15.33 10.59
CA LEU A 101 -17.58 -13.94 11.00
C LEU A 101 -18.29 -13.01 10.00
N PRO A 102 -19.00 -11.97 10.46
CA PRO A 102 -19.74 -11.09 9.59
C PRO A 102 -18.78 -10.39 8.62
N ILE A 103 -18.89 -10.73 7.33
CA ILE A 103 -18.20 -10.04 6.25
C ILE A 103 -18.92 -8.71 6.08
N ASN A 104 -18.23 -7.60 6.34
CA ASN A 104 -18.86 -6.30 6.25
C ASN A 104 -18.91 -5.84 4.79
N GLU A 105 -19.93 -6.28 4.07
CA GLU A 105 -20.11 -6.07 2.62
C GLU A 105 -19.98 -4.60 2.19
N TYR A 106 -20.36 -3.66 3.05
CA TYR A 106 -20.41 -2.24 2.71
C TYR A 106 -19.05 -1.53 2.72
N ALA A 107 -18.11 -1.98 3.57
CA ALA A 107 -16.79 -1.36 3.65
C ALA A 107 -15.81 -1.92 2.61
N ASP A 108 -16.02 -3.16 2.17
CA ASP A 108 -15.15 -3.86 1.23
C ASP A 108 -15.26 -3.33 -0.22
N ASP A 109 -16.43 -2.80 -0.60
CA ASP A 109 -16.65 -2.23 -1.93
C ASP A 109 -16.06 -0.81 -2.10
N LEU A 110 -15.50 -0.23 -1.03
CA LEU A 110 -14.89 1.09 -1.05
C LEU A 110 -13.48 1.06 -1.64
N THR A 111 -13.25 1.92 -2.64
CA THR A 111 -11.90 2.18 -3.14
C THR A 111 -11.02 2.84 -2.08
N ASP A 112 -9.69 2.67 -2.15
CA ASP A 112 -8.76 3.27 -1.18
C ASP A 112 -8.99 4.78 -1.03
N LYS A 113 -9.18 5.49 -2.16
CA LYS A 113 -9.51 6.93 -2.16
C LYS A 113 -10.79 7.26 -1.40
N GLN A 114 -11.81 6.39 -1.46
CA GLN A 114 -13.04 6.60 -0.71
C GLN A 114 -12.83 6.34 0.78
N ARG A 115 -12.00 5.35 1.15
CA ARG A 115 -11.63 5.09 2.54
C ARG A 115 -10.81 6.24 3.13
N ASP A 116 -9.82 6.75 2.40
CA ASP A 116 -9.02 7.91 2.83
C ASP A 116 -9.90 9.15 3.05
N CYS A 117 -10.85 9.39 2.14
CA CYS A 117 -11.83 10.46 2.28
C CYS A 117 -12.74 10.24 3.50
N ALA A 118 -13.22 9.02 3.73
CA ALA A 118 -14.04 8.69 4.91
C ALA A 118 -13.25 8.91 6.21
N HIS A 119 -12.00 8.45 6.29
CA HIS A 119 -11.13 8.66 7.44
C HIS A 119 -10.87 10.15 7.70
N ALA A 120 -10.60 10.93 6.65
CA ALA A 120 -10.44 12.38 6.76
C ALA A 120 -11.72 13.05 7.30
N ARG A 121 -12.90 12.63 6.82
CA ARG A 121 -14.20 13.13 7.33
C ARG A 121 -14.43 12.75 8.79
N MET A 122 -14.09 11.51 9.18
CA MET A 122 -14.17 11.04 10.57
C MET A 122 -13.28 11.86 11.49
N ALA A 123 -12.05 12.18 11.08
CA ALA A 123 -11.13 13.01 11.86
C ALA A 123 -11.69 14.42 12.11
N ILE A 124 -12.29 15.03 11.08
CA ILE A 124 -12.92 16.35 11.21
C ILE A 124 -14.16 16.29 12.11
N VAL A 125 -15.00 15.26 11.98
CA VAL A 125 -16.16 15.05 12.87
C VAL A 125 -15.71 14.82 14.32
N ALA A 126 -14.61 14.10 14.54
CA ALA A 126 -14.05 13.90 15.88
C ALA A 126 -13.64 15.24 16.52
N GLU A 127 -13.05 16.17 15.76
CA GLU A 127 -12.73 17.51 16.29
C GLU A 127 -14.00 18.29 16.65
N VAL A 128 -15.06 18.19 15.85
CA VAL A 128 -16.37 18.81 16.19
C VAL A 128 -16.93 18.22 17.49
N LEU A 129 -16.88 16.90 17.66
CA LEU A 129 -17.36 16.24 18.87
C LEU A 129 -16.52 16.60 20.10
N LYS A 130 -15.20 16.72 19.94
CA LYS A 130 -14.30 17.20 20.99
C LYS A 130 -14.64 18.63 21.41
N MET A 131 -14.95 19.53 20.47
CA MET A 131 -15.40 20.89 20.80
C MET A 131 -16.74 20.89 21.55
N HIS A 132 -17.64 19.95 21.23
CA HIS A 132 -18.89 19.79 21.95
C HIS A 132 -18.69 19.26 23.37
N GLU A 133 -17.85 18.25 23.56
CA GLU A 133 -17.65 17.57 24.85
C GLU A 133 -16.73 18.35 25.79
N VAL A 134 -15.61 18.88 25.29
CA VAL A 134 -14.57 19.52 26.11
C VAL A 134 -14.89 20.99 26.36
N ALA A 135 -15.33 21.72 25.33
CA ALA A 135 -15.65 23.14 25.46
C ALA A 135 -17.13 23.40 25.84
N GLY A 136 -17.95 22.34 25.93
CA GLY A 136 -19.36 22.43 26.32
C GLY A 136 -20.25 23.14 25.29
N LEU A 137 -19.76 23.39 24.08
CA LEU A 137 -20.52 24.06 23.01
C LEU A 137 -21.68 23.18 22.55
N LYS A 138 -22.80 23.78 22.14
CA LYS A 138 -23.85 23.00 21.46
C LYS A 138 -23.27 22.47 20.15
N ILE A 139 -23.70 21.28 19.70
CA ILE A 139 -23.20 20.64 18.47
C ILE A 139 -23.28 21.60 17.28
N THR A 140 -24.37 22.36 17.16
CA THR A 140 -24.54 23.34 16.09
C THR A 140 -23.51 24.46 16.14
N GLU A 141 -23.16 24.94 17.33
CA GLU A 141 -22.16 25.97 17.57
C GLU A 141 -20.76 25.43 17.34
N ALA A 142 -20.46 24.21 17.80
CA ALA A 142 -19.21 23.51 17.56
C ALA A 142 -18.96 23.30 16.05
N VAL A 143 -19.99 22.94 15.28
CA VAL A 143 -19.88 22.82 13.81
C VAL A 143 -19.55 24.17 13.17
N VAL A 144 -20.22 25.25 13.58
CA VAL A 144 -19.94 26.60 13.05
C VAL A 144 -18.52 27.04 13.40
N TYR A 145 -18.09 26.79 14.63
CA TYR A 145 -16.74 27.08 15.09
C TYR A 145 -15.69 26.35 14.25
N VAL A 146 -15.80 25.03 14.06
CA VAL A 146 -14.84 24.27 13.25
C VAL A 146 -14.86 24.72 11.78
N ALA A 147 -16.02 25.06 11.22
CA ALA A 147 -16.10 25.62 9.87
C ALA A 147 -15.33 26.95 9.75
N GLN A 148 -15.45 27.84 10.75
CA GLN A 148 -14.70 29.10 10.80
C GLN A 148 -13.20 28.85 10.93
N GLN A 149 -12.77 27.88 11.76
CA GLN A 149 -11.36 27.49 11.89
C GLN A 149 -10.78 26.96 10.58
N ILE A 150 -11.57 26.21 9.80
CA ILE A 150 -11.18 25.75 8.46
C ILE A 150 -10.98 26.93 7.51
N GLU A 151 -11.90 27.90 7.53
CA GLU A 151 -11.82 29.09 6.67
C GLU A 151 -10.64 30.00 7.01
N GLN A 152 -10.36 30.17 8.30
CA GLN A 152 -9.25 30.97 8.80
C GLN A 152 -7.89 30.24 8.73
N GLY A 153 -7.88 28.93 8.47
CA GLY A 153 -6.66 28.13 8.44
C GLY A 153 -6.01 27.90 9.81
N LEU A 154 -6.79 27.97 10.88
CA LEU A 154 -6.34 27.85 12.28
C LEU A 154 -6.41 26.42 12.84
N LEU A 155 -6.73 25.45 11.99
CA LEU A 155 -6.76 24.05 12.39
C LEU A 155 -5.36 23.51 12.72
N PRO A 156 -5.26 22.54 13.64
CA PRO A 156 -4.05 21.74 13.81
C PRO A 156 -3.52 21.20 12.48
N GLU A 157 -2.20 21.23 12.30
CA GLU A 157 -1.50 20.81 11.07
C GLU A 157 -1.98 19.48 10.46
N PRO A 158 -2.17 18.39 11.24
CA PRO A 158 -2.71 17.14 10.66
C PRO A 158 -4.16 17.27 10.16
N LEU A 159 -5.01 18.06 10.81
CA LEU A 159 -6.40 18.28 10.38
C LEU A 159 -6.47 19.17 9.13
N ALA A 160 -5.55 20.13 8.99
CA ALA A 160 -5.48 21.01 7.82
C ALA A 160 -5.27 20.21 6.52
N GLY A 161 -4.39 19.19 6.55
CA GLY A 161 -4.21 18.26 5.44
C GLY A 161 -5.49 17.49 5.08
N PHE A 162 -6.22 17.01 6.09
CA PHE A 162 -7.46 16.25 5.90
C PHE A 162 -8.62 17.04 5.30
N VAL A 163 -8.67 18.38 5.44
CA VAL A 163 -9.74 19.20 4.85
C VAL A 163 -9.81 18.99 3.32
N SER A 164 -8.64 18.96 2.68
CA SER A 164 -8.54 18.78 1.22
C SER A 164 -9.01 17.40 0.79
N VAL A 165 -8.57 16.36 1.50
CA VAL A 165 -8.93 14.95 1.28
C VAL A 165 -10.42 14.70 1.52
N ALA A 166 -10.98 15.24 2.60
CA ALA A 166 -12.38 15.08 2.99
C ALA A 166 -13.35 15.74 1.99
N ASN A 167 -12.97 16.88 1.40
CA ASN A 167 -13.80 17.58 0.42
C ASN A 167 -13.92 16.78 -0.89
N ALA A 168 -12.89 16.00 -1.27
CA ALA A 168 -12.88 15.13 -2.46
C ALA A 168 -13.39 15.79 -3.76
N ARG A 169 -13.21 17.11 -3.88
CA ARG A 169 -13.57 17.90 -5.06
C ARG A 169 -12.32 18.26 -5.86
N ALA A 170 -12.48 18.37 -7.17
CA ALA A 170 -11.38 18.72 -8.10
C ALA A 170 -10.76 20.11 -7.84
N ASN A 171 -11.44 21.00 -7.11
CA ASN A 171 -10.94 22.32 -6.78
C ASN A 171 -10.65 22.40 -5.27
N SER A 172 -9.39 22.14 -4.91
CA SER A 172 -8.90 22.08 -3.52
C SER A 172 -8.95 23.42 -2.78
N LYS A 173 -9.37 24.51 -3.44
CA LYS A 173 -9.41 25.86 -2.85
C LYS A 173 -10.65 26.14 -2.01
N ARG A 174 -11.72 25.34 -2.11
CA ARG A 174 -12.93 25.55 -1.28
C ARG A 174 -12.82 24.79 0.03
N GLY A 175 -13.08 25.47 1.14
CA GLY A 175 -13.27 24.86 2.46
C GLY A 175 -14.53 24.00 2.54
N ILE A 176 -14.82 23.48 3.72
CA ILE A 176 -15.97 22.62 4.00
C ILE A 176 -17.11 23.49 4.56
N SER A 177 -18.30 23.38 3.98
CA SER A 177 -19.45 24.18 4.43
C SER A 177 -20.02 23.67 5.76
N VAL A 178 -20.62 24.58 6.53
CA VAL A 178 -21.37 24.25 7.77
C VAL A 178 -22.42 23.17 7.53
N ARG A 179 -23.15 23.25 6.39
CA ARG A 179 -24.17 22.25 6.03
C ARG A 179 -23.56 20.86 5.89
N THR A 180 -22.43 20.76 5.19
CA THR A 180 -21.71 19.50 4.97
C THR A 180 -21.22 18.90 6.29
N LEU A 181 -20.66 19.72 7.18
CA LEU A 181 -20.24 19.24 8.50
C LEU A 181 -21.42 18.74 9.34
N LYS A 182 -22.56 19.46 9.35
CA LYS A 182 -23.78 19.00 10.04
C LYS A 182 -24.24 17.63 9.53
N GLU A 183 -24.23 17.45 8.22
CA GLU A 183 -24.59 16.17 7.58
C GLU A 183 -23.64 15.04 8.02
N TRP A 184 -22.33 15.27 7.98
CA TRP A 184 -21.36 14.26 8.42
C TRP A 184 -21.49 13.92 9.91
N VAL A 185 -21.72 14.90 10.77
CA VAL A 185 -21.96 14.66 12.21
C VAL A 185 -23.23 13.82 12.40
N SER A 186 -24.29 14.11 11.64
CA SER A 186 -25.53 13.33 11.69
C SER A 186 -25.31 11.88 11.26
N LEU A 187 -24.59 11.66 10.15
CA LEU A 187 -24.25 10.32 9.65
C LEU A 187 -23.37 9.56 10.66
N TYR A 188 -22.39 10.23 11.25
CA TYR A 188 -21.49 9.63 12.24
C TYR A 188 -22.23 9.18 13.50
N ARG A 189 -23.18 9.99 14.00
CA ARG A 189 -24.00 9.67 15.18
C ARG A 189 -25.05 8.61 14.90
N GLY A 190 -25.57 8.56 13.67
CA GLY A 190 -26.52 7.53 13.24
C GLY A 190 -25.88 6.14 13.10
N ALA A 191 -24.58 6.08 12.83
CA ALA A 191 -23.84 4.84 12.68
C ALA A 191 -23.31 4.30 14.02
N ALA A 192 -23.65 3.05 14.33
CA ALA A 192 -23.30 2.38 15.58
C ALA A 192 -21.87 1.82 15.54
N SER A 193 -21.45 1.25 14.41
CA SER A 193 -20.12 0.62 14.29
C SER A 193 -19.08 1.51 13.60
N PRO A 194 -17.78 1.37 13.89
CA PRO A 194 -16.71 2.11 13.20
C PRO A 194 -16.73 1.90 11.68
N THR A 195 -17.04 0.68 11.25
CA THR A 195 -17.14 0.31 9.84
C THR A 195 -18.37 0.92 9.15
N GLU A 196 -19.50 1.01 9.86
CA GLU A 196 -20.69 1.68 9.36
C GLU A 196 -20.46 3.19 9.24
N ARG A 197 -19.73 3.80 10.19
CA ARG A 197 -19.30 5.21 10.09
C ARG A 197 -18.43 5.44 8.86
N LEU A 198 -17.51 4.53 8.59
CA LEU A 198 -16.64 4.58 7.40
C LEU A 198 -17.47 4.52 6.12
N ALA A 199 -18.41 3.58 6.02
CA ALA A 199 -19.31 3.45 4.87
C ALA A 199 -20.23 4.68 4.71
N ALA A 200 -20.82 5.18 5.80
CA ALA A 200 -21.72 6.33 5.79
C ALA A 200 -21.01 7.63 5.39
N LEU A 201 -19.75 7.81 5.81
CA LEU A 201 -18.97 9.01 5.52
C LEU A 201 -18.22 8.93 4.18
N ALA A 202 -18.17 7.78 3.52
CA ALA A 202 -17.52 7.66 2.22
C ALA A 202 -18.20 8.53 1.15
N PRO A 203 -17.45 9.12 0.20
CA PRO A 203 -18.05 9.86 -0.90
C PRO A 203 -18.79 8.92 -1.85
N ASN A 204 -20.07 9.21 -2.06
CA ASN A 204 -20.93 8.50 -3.01
C ASN A 204 -20.53 8.80 -4.45
N LYS A 205 -20.68 7.79 -5.32
CA LYS A 205 -20.56 7.98 -6.78
C LYS A 205 -21.68 8.90 -7.24
N THR A 206 -21.34 10.13 -7.63
CA THR A 206 -22.30 11.15 -8.10
C THR A 206 -23.01 10.76 -9.39
N LYS A 207 -22.39 9.90 -10.21
CA LYS A 207 -23.00 9.35 -11.43
C LYS A 207 -23.22 7.86 -11.24
N LYS A 208 -24.48 7.45 -11.12
CA LYS A 208 -24.86 6.05 -11.35
C LYS A 208 -24.86 5.85 -12.86
N THR A 209 -24.04 4.93 -13.37
CA THR A 209 -24.13 4.50 -14.77
C THR A 209 -25.47 3.82 -14.94
N ARG A 210 -26.41 4.51 -15.59
CA ARG A 210 -27.67 3.89 -16.02
C ARG A 210 -27.40 3.14 -17.31
N SER A 211 -27.97 1.94 -17.44
CA SER A 211 -27.95 1.25 -18.72
C SER A 211 -28.79 2.04 -19.72
N LEU A 212 -28.37 2.09 -20.99
CA LEU A 212 -29.12 2.80 -22.03
C LEU A 212 -30.56 2.24 -22.17
N HIS A 213 -30.75 0.94 -21.88
CA HIS A 213 -32.07 0.30 -21.90
C HIS A 213 -32.98 0.66 -20.72
N GLU A 214 -32.47 1.24 -19.64
CA GLU A 214 -33.30 1.72 -18.53
C GLU A 214 -34.01 3.04 -18.85
N ILE A 215 -33.60 3.71 -19.94
CA ILE A 215 -34.17 5.00 -20.35
C ILE A 215 -35.38 4.72 -21.25
N ALA A 216 -36.58 4.72 -20.65
CA ALA A 216 -37.82 4.30 -21.32
C ALA A 216 -38.07 5.01 -22.67
N TRP A 217 -37.87 6.33 -22.73
CA TRP A 217 -38.10 7.11 -23.95
C TRP A 217 -37.00 6.97 -25.01
N LEU A 218 -35.83 6.42 -24.66
CA LEU A 218 -34.68 6.38 -25.57
C LEU A 218 -34.94 5.44 -26.75
N GLU A 219 -35.64 4.33 -26.51
CA GLU A 219 -35.96 3.37 -27.57
C GLU A 219 -36.92 3.96 -28.60
N ASP A 220 -37.96 4.66 -28.13
CA ASP A 220 -38.93 5.37 -28.99
C ASP A 220 -38.27 6.51 -29.76
N TRP A 221 -37.38 7.26 -29.11
CA TRP A 221 -36.65 8.35 -29.75
C TRP A 221 -35.71 7.84 -30.86
N LEU A 222 -35.00 6.73 -30.62
CA LEU A 222 -34.13 6.11 -31.62
C LEU A 222 -34.92 5.52 -32.80
N ALA A 223 -36.13 5.00 -32.56
CA ALA A 223 -36.98 4.46 -33.61
C ALA A 223 -37.40 5.54 -34.63
N VAL A 224 -37.58 6.79 -34.18
CA VAL A 224 -38.02 7.91 -35.04
C VAL A 224 -36.84 8.61 -35.74
N TRP A 225 -35.71 8.76 -35.05
CA TRP A 225 -34.65 9.69 -35.49
C TRP A 225 -33.40 9.01 -36.07
N MET A 226 -33.28 7.68 -36.00
CA MET A 226 -32.09 6.98 -36.48
C MET A 226 -32.29 6.36 -37.88
N PRO A 227 -31.36 6.58 -38.84
CA PRO A 227 -31.44 5.93 -40.14
C PRO A 227 -31.36 4.40 -40.01
N ALA A 228 -32.10 3.67 -40.84
CA ALA A 228 -32.32 2.22 -40.73
C ALA A 228 -31.03 1.37 -40.56
N ARG A 229 -29.91 1.78 -41.17
CA ARG A 229 -28.60 1.11 -41.03
C ARG A 229 -28.03 1.14 -39.61
N VAL A 230 -28.31 2.19 -38.85
CA VAL A 230 -27.77 2.38 -37.50
C VAL A 230 -28.68 1.70 -36.46
N SER A 231 -30.00 1.67 -36.70
CA SER A 231 -30.97 0.91 -35.91
C SER A 231 -30.63 -0.60 -35.85
N ALA A 232 -30.21 -1.20 -36.97
CA ALA A 232 -29.79 -2.60 -37.01
C ALA A 232 -28.56 -2.87 -36.12
N LYS A 233 -27.55 -1.98 -36.13
CA LYS A 233 -26.37 -2.09 -35.27
C LYS A 233 -26.71 -1.90 -33.79
N TRP A 234 -27.61 -0.98 -33.48
CA TRP A 234 -28.11 -0.77 -32.12
C TRP A 234 -28.80 -2.03 -31.56
N ASN A 235 -29.66 -2.67 -32.35
CA ASN A 235 -30.34 -3.91 -31.96
C ASN A 235 -29.36 -5.07 -31.74
N MET A 236 -28.27 -5.16 -32.51
CA MET A 236 -27.20 -6.15 -32.28
C MET A 236 -26.43 -5.88 -30.97
N CYS A 237 -26.10 -4.61 -30.68
CA CYS A 237 -25.46 -4.23 -29.41
C CYS A 237 -26.37 -4.51 -28.20
N LYS A 238 -27.68 -4.23 -28.32
CA LYS A 238 -28.71 -4.55 -27.31
C LYS A 238 -28.75 -6.03 -26.96
N ALA A 239 -28.62 -6.92 -27.96
CA ALA A 239 -28.58 -8.37 -27.74
C ALA A 239 -27.30 -8.83 -27.00
N SER A 240 -26.17 -8.16 -27.19
CA SER A 240 -24.92 -8.46 -26.47
C SER A 240 -24.88 -7.93 -25.03
N CYS A 241 -25.56 -6.81 -24.74
CA CYS A 241 -25.55 -6.20 -23.41
C CYS A 241 -26.57 -6.78 -22.40
N ARG A 242 -27.42 -7.72 -22.81
CA ARG A 242 -28.39 -8.41 -21.91
C ARG A 242 -27.83 -9.68 -21.26
N LYS A 243 -26.55 -10.00 -21.46
CA LYS A 243 -25.82 -11.06 -20.74
C LYS A 243 -24.95 -10.44 -19.64
#